data_AF-A0A0D7ADA3-F1
#
_entry.id   AF-A0A0D7ADA3-F1
#
_cell.length_a   1.000
_cell.length_b   1.000
_cell.length_c   1.000
_cell.angle_alpha   90.00
_cell.angle_beta   90.00
_cell.angle_gamma   90.00
#
_symmetry.space_group_name_H-M   'P 1'
#
loop_
_entity.id
_entity.type
_entity.pdbx_description
1 polymer ?
#
loop_
_entity_poly.entity_id
_entity_poly.type
_entity_poly.pdbx_seq_one_letter_code
_entity_poly.pdbx_strand_id
1 'polypeptide(L)' 'NHWRVRSQGHRVYTFPIWLYCDDTSGNLSKRWNEHNSFLFIPAGLPRIHVQKKYNIHFLCTSNTAPPLEMLDGIVDQL' A
#
# COMPACT_ATOMS: atom_id res chain seq x y z
N ASN A 1 4.70 -16.25 -22.89
CA ASN A 1 4.29 -15.23 -21.91
C ASN A 1 3.12 -15.78 -21.10
N HIS A 2 3.38 -16.27 -19.89
CA HIS A 2 2.39 -16.89 -18.98
C HIS A 2 1.21 -15.98 -18.68
N TRP A 3 1.47 -14.67 -18.51
CA TRP A 3 0.45 -13.68 -18.20
C TRP A 3 -0.56 -13.50 -19.33
N ARG A 4 -0.17 -13.71 -20.59
CA ARG A 4 -1.07 -13.65 -21.74
C ARG A 4 -2.07 -14.82 -21.77
N VAL A 5 -1.67 -15.98 -21.27
CA VAL A 5 -2.55 -17.16 -21.15
C VAL A 5 -3.54 -16.93 -20.00
N ARG A 6 -3.04 -16.47 -18.84
CA ARG A 6 -3.89 -16.12 -17.69
C ARG A 6 -4.87 -14.98 -17.97
N SER A 7 -4.48 -14.00 -18.79
CA SER A 7 -5.32 -12.83 -19.06
C SER A 7 -6.44 -13.08 -20.07
N GLN A 8 -6.53 -14.27 -20.69
CA GLN A 8 -7.63 -14.62 -21.62
C GLN A 8 -7.88 -13.57 -22.72
N GLY A 9 -6.80 -13.01 -23.29
CA GLY A 9 -6.89 -11.98 -24.34
C GLY A 9 -6.94 -10.54 -23.83
N HIS A 10 -7.04 -10.31 -22.51
CA HIS A 10 -6.96 -8.97 -21.92
C HIS A 10 -5.53 -8.42 -21.92
N ARG A 11 -5.43 -7.09 -21.96
CA ARG A 11 -4.17 -6.36 -21.86
C ARG A 11 -3.63 -6.44 -20.44
N VAL A 12 -2.33 -6.74 -20.32
CA VAL A 12 -1.62 -6.80 -19.04
C VAL A 12 -0.65 -5.62 -18.99
N TYR A 13 -0.71 -4.85 -17.92
CA TYR A 13 0.17 -3.72 -17.66
C TYR A 13 0.96 -3.96 -16.37
N THR A 14 2.22 -3.54 -16.35
CA THR A 14 3.01 -3.51 -15.11
C THR A 14 2.77 -2.18 -14.41
N PHE A 15 2.33 -2.23 -13.16
CA PHE A 15 2.10 -1.04 -12.34
C PHE A 15 2.98 -1.12 -11.08
N PRO A 16 4.19 -0.54 -11.11
CA PRO A 16 5.08 -0.58 -9.97
C PRO A 16 4.54 0.35 -8.87
N ILE A 17 4.56 -0.12 -7.62
CA ILE A 17 4.10 0.63 -6.44
C ILE A 17 5.20 0.73 -5.39
N TRP A 18 5.22 1.83 -4.63
CA TRP A 18 5.90 1.88 -3.34
C TRP A 18 4.87 1.64 -2.26
N LEU A 19 4.91 0.47 -1.64
CA LEU A 19 4.11 0.12 -0.48
C LEU A 19 4.89 0.47 0.78
N TYR A 20 4.29 1.19 1.71
CA TYR A 20 4.92 1.58 2.96
C TYR A 20 3.93 1.56 4.13
N CYS A 21 4.47 1.35 5.32
CA CYS A 21 3.74 1.43 6.59
C CYS A 21 4.23 2.67 7.33
N ASP A 22 3.30 3.49 7.82
CA ASP A 22 3.60 4.67 8.64
C ASP A 22 2.67 4.74 9.85
N ASP A 23 3.19 5.28 10.96
CA ASP A 23 2.40 5.54 12.16
C ASP A 23 1.66 6.86 11.96
N THR A 24 0.36 6.73 11.67
CA THR A 24 -0.54 7.88 11.50
C THR A 24 -1.13 8.38 12.82
N SER A 25 -0.68 7.85 13.96
CA SER A 25 -1.13 8.36 15.25
C SER A 25 -0.60 9.78 15.46
N GLY A 26 -1.50 10.75 15.51
CA GLY A 26 -1.18 12.16 15.79
C GLY A 26 -0.75 12.42 17.24
N ASN A 27 -0.20 11.41 17.93
CA ASN A 27 0.08 11.43 19.35
C ASN A 27 1.51 11.90 19.63
N LEU A 28 1.65 12.82 20.61
CA LEU A 28 2.94 13.29 21.11
C LEU A 28 3.76 12.15 21.77
N SER A 29 3.11 11.08 22.24
CA SER A 29 3.76 9.89 22.76
C SER A 29 3.31 8.64 22.00
N LYS A 30 4.27 7.90 21.45
CA LYS A 30 4.05 6.71 20.60
C LYS A 30 3.80 5.41 21.38
N ARG A 31 3.90 5.44 22.72
CA ARG A 31 4.02 4.20 23.52
C ARG A 31 2.72 3.42 23.71
N TRP A 32 1.55 4.04 23.50
CA TRP A 32 0.27 3.44 23.90
C TRP A 32 -0.82 3.41 22.82
N ASN A 33 -0.65 4.10 21.69
CA ASN A 33 -1.70 4.24 20.66
C ASN A 33 -1.10 4.34 19.25
N GLU A 34 -0.12 3.50 18.92
CA GLU A 34 0.42 3.44 17.56
C GLU A 34 -0.69 2.96 16.60
N HIS A 35 -0.88 3.69 15.50
CA HIS A 35 -1.85 3.34 14.46
C HIS A 35 -1.07 3.12 13.17
N ASN A 36 -0.71 1.86 12.95
CA ASN A 36 0.00 1.44 11.76
C ASN A 36 -0.95 1.52 10.57
N SER A 37 -0.56 2.26 9.56
CA SER A 37 -1.33 2.40 8.33
C SER A 37 -0.49 1.99 7.13
N PHE A 38 -1.03 1.12 6.29
CA PHE A 38 -0.43 0.78 5.01
C PHE A 38 -1.00 1.67 3.91
N LEU A 39 -0.10 2.25 3.12
CA LEU A 39 -0.43 3.04 1.94
C LEU A 39 0.49 2.65 0.80
N PHE A 40 0.05 2.94 -0.43
CA PHE A 40 0.94 2.88 -1.58
C PHE A 40 0.84 4.11 -2.48
N ILE A 41 1.93 4.36 -3.20
CA ILE A 41 2.01 5.36 -4.27
C ILE A 41 2.49 4.72 -5.57
N PRO A 42 2.05 5.19 -6.75
CA PRO A 42 2.57 4.73 -8.03
C PRO A 42 4.05 5.09 -8.17
N ALA A 43 4.91 4.08 -8.30
CA ALA A 43 6.37 4.26 -8.37
C ALA A 43 6.85 4.83 -9.72
N GLY A 44 6.01 4.74 -10.76
CA GLY A 44 6.35 5.21 -12.12
C GLY A 44 6.05 6.69 -12.38
N LEU A 45 5.51 7.43 -11.40
CA LEU A 45 5.13 8.83 -11.62
C LEU A 45 6.30 9.80 -11.37
N PRO A 46 6.35 10.94 -12.08
CA PRO A 46 7.26 12.03 -11.73
C PRO A 46 6.98 12.54 -10.31
N ARG A 47 8.02 12.99 -9.60
CA ARG A 47 7.94 13.44 -8.19
C ARG A 47 6.82 14.46 -7.92
N ILE A 48 6.61 15.39 -8.85
CA ILE A 48 5.54 16.41 -8.77
C ILE A 48 4.12 15.80 -8.77
N HIS A 49 3.96 14.62 -9.34
CA HIS A 49 2.71 13.88 -9.35
C HIS A 49 2.61 12.88 -8.20
N VAL A 50 3.70 12.18 -7.86
CA VAL A 50 3.73 11.19 -6.76
C VAL A 50 3.17 11.75 -5.46
N GLN A 51 3.52 12.99 -5.12
CA GLN A 51 3.12 13.61 -3.84
C GLN A 51 1.69 14.19 -3.85
N LYS A 52 0.98 14.12 -4.97
CA LYS A 52 -0.41 14.58 -5.03
C LYS A 52 -1.31 13.58 -4.30
N LYS A 53 -2.17 14.08 -3.42
CA LYS A 53 -3.02 13.25 -2.54
C LYS A 53 -3.81 12.17 -3.27
N TYR A 54 -4.27 12.42 -4.49
CA TYR A 54 -5.03 11.44 -5.28
C TYR A 54 -4.21 10.24 -5.78
N ASN A 55 -2.87 10.34 -5.72
CA ASN A 55 -1.94 9.24 -6.03
C ASN A 55 -1.45 8.53 -4.75
N ILE A 56 -1.93 8.91 -3.57
CA ILE A 56 -1.62 8.26 -2.30
C ILE A 56 -2.84 7.41 -1.94
N HIS A 57 -2.68 6.10 -1.99
CA HIS A 57 -3.77 5.16 -1.82
C HIS A 57 -3.66 4.49 -0.45
N PHE A 58 -4.70 4.65 0.36
CA PHE A 58 -4.83 3.98 1.65
C PHE A 58 -5.29 2.53 1.45
N LEU A 59 -4.68 1.59 2.17
CA LEU A 59 -5.08 0.17 2.18
C LEU A 59 -5.83 -0.18 3.47
N CYS A 60 -5.14 -0.04 4.60
CA CYS A 60 -5.69 -0.43 5.90
C CYS A 60 -4.97 0.30 7.03
N THR A 61 -5.60 0.30 8.20
CA THR A 61 -5.02 0.77 9.46
C THR A 61 -5.34 -0.22 10.56
N SER A 62 -4.41 -0.42 11.48
CA SER A 62 -4.64 -1.23 12.67
C SER A 62 -3.83 -0.68 13.85
N ASN A 63 -4.46 -0.70 15.02
CA ASN A 63 -3.84 -0.42 16.30
C ASN A 63 -3.59 -1.69 17.12
N THR A 64 -3.97 -2.87 16.60
CA THR A 64 -3.82 -4.16 17.28
C THR A 64 -2.92 -5.12 16.52
N ALA A 65 -2.98 -5.09 15.19
CA ALA A 65 -2.18 -5.96 14.33
C ALA A 65 -0.82 -5.30 14.04
N PRO A 66 0.31 -6.01 14.27
CA PRO A 66 1.62 -5.54 13.86
C PRO A 66 1.73 -5.48 12.32
N PRO A 67 2.66 -4.68 11.76
CA PRO A 67 2.76 -4.49 10.32
C PRO A 67 2.91 -5.77 9.49
N LEU A 68 3.57 -6.81 10.02
CA LEU A 68 3.72 -8.09 9.31
C LEU A 68 2.40 -8.86 9.19
N GLU A 69 1.60 -8.91 10.26
CA GLU A 69 0.28 -9.55 10.24
C GLU A 69 -0.66 -8.81 9.29
N MET A 70 -0.62 -7.48 9.31
CA MET A 70 -1.36 -6.66 8.35
C MET A 70 -0.94 -6.95 6.90
N LEU A 71 0.36 -7.17 6.66
CA LEU A 71 0.89 -7.48 5.34
C LEU A 71 0.43 -8.85 4.85
N ASP A 72 0.42 -9.86 5.72
CA ASP A 72 -0.14 -11.19 5.40
C ASP A 72 -1.61 -11.06 4.96
N GLY A 73 -2.41 -10.28 5.69
CA GLY A 73 -3.80 -10.00 5.32
C GLY A 73 -3.97 -9.25 3.99
N ILE A 74 -3.01 -8.39 3.60
CA ILE A 74 -3.00 -7.75 2.28
C ILE A 74 -2.70 -8.77 1.18
N VAL A 75 -1.75 -9.68 1.41
CA VAL A 75 -1.37 -10.71 0.42
C VAL A 75 -2.52 -11.67 0.14
N ASP A 76 -3.29 -12.05 1.16
CA ASP A 76 -4.45 -12.94 1.01
C ASP A 76 -5.59 -12.36 0.15
N GLN A 77 -5.60 -11.04 -0.08
CA GLN A 77 -6.61 -10.35 -0.89
C GLN A 77 -6.20 -10.15 -2.37
N LEU A 78 -5.00 -10.59 -2.76
CA LEU A 78 -4.46 -10.48 -4.12
C LEU A 78 -4.69 -11.76 -4.94
#